data_AF-A0A847LND3-F1
#
_entry.id   AF-A0A847LND3-F1
#
_cell.length_a   1.000
_cell.length_b   1.000
_cell.length_c   1.000
_cell.angle_alpha   90.00
_cell.angle_beta   90.00
_cell.angle_gamma   90.00
#
_symmetry.space_group_name_H-M   'P 1'
#
loop_
_entity.id
_entity.type
_entity.pdbx_description
1 polymer ?
#
loop_
_entity_poly.entity_id
_entity_poly.type
_entity_poly.pdbx_seq_one_letter_code
_entity_poly.pdbx_strand_id
1 'polypeptide(L)'
;MASNVLGGPLLLNVPNVYFPPSRLGRRGAAREAARMFRPNKPGNPVTAEEMEEMTALDVSRLQPAPDHPALSPEPPGDRFGRFLEEQTALVQAQGKKLSSFDFAFARRILYYDELKEDATSPKITAKDRYGMKWKVKWGDEVHTDVALTRLYIDLGGVYTDLKFYSGPGETLLILDPPGKKKEGVRTFADLADLLLASKFQFHADRYLLPEPVLTGNDGRVLGTGQVDQEMIDRESLDPKYLGAYYVAFKELQLSFFNPAIKRLGGAALGNVGAVEDRVARGSLVFNAWIKNKDMKDDNSRVGLLYNPGTGAFDRFVEFQSDLGCTLGALKPSGELNSFEKSFVTYMTTTINFTMKPLYIPKAWKACTWADARWMALRIAALSRADLEHCFADSGWPVFAQKVAVERLLNRRNELVEAFRLGEDGVKPIPCDPDFDFPVKTKQGTDFPVKNGKINDRSAIVRELEETVHPEGLAKVISRKND
;
A
#
# COMPACT_ATOMS: atom_id res chain seq x y z
N MET A 1 -11.61 -33.14 8.79
CA MET A 1 -12.55 -32.03 9.10
C MET A 1 -12.12 -31.42 10.41
N ALA A 2 -11.30 -30.36 10.37
CA ALA A 2 -10.83 -29.66 11.56
C ALA A 2 -11.70 -28.42 11.77
N SER A 3 -12.30 -28.35 12.95
CA SER A 3 -13.01 -27.19 13.47
C SER A 3 -12.05 -26.00 13.61
N ASN A 4 -12.11 -25.08 12.65
CA ASN A 4 -11.66 -23.71 12.89
C ASN A 4 -12.66 -23.08 13.87
N VAL A 5 -12.39 -23.25 15.16
CA VAL A 5 -13.13 -22.56 16.22
C VAL A 5 -12.92 -21.06 16.02
N LEU A 6 -14.02 -20.37 15.68
CA LEU A 6 -14.16 -18.93 15.82
C LEU A 6 -13.65 -18.51 17.21
N GLY A 7 -12.53 -17.77 17.27
CA GLY A 7 -12.12 -17.03 18.46
C GLY A 7 -10.73 -17.33 19.03
N GLY A 8 -10.01 -18.37 18.57
CA GLY A 8 -8.59 -18.54 18.91
C GLY A 8 -7.71 -17.55 18.10
N PRO A 9 -6.60 -17.03 18.64
CA PRO A 9 -5.69 -16.23 17.82
C PRO A 9 -5.17 -17.11 16.68
N LEU A 10 -5.44 -16.69 15.44
CA LEU A 10 -4.75 -17.18 14.25
C LEU A 10 -3.27 -16.84 14.41
N LEU A 11 -2.51 -17.72 15.05
CA LEU A 11 -1.10 -17.50 15.35
C LEU A 11 -0.29 -17.71 14.07
N LEU A 12 0.20 -16.61 13.51
CA LEU A 12 1.24 -16.65 12.49
C LEU A 12 2.54 -16.98 13.20
N ASN A 13 3.03 -18.20 12.98
CA ASN A 13 4.25 -18.68 13.57
C ASN A 13 5.17 -19.23 12.49
N VAL A 14 6.46 -19.13 12.77
CA VAL A 14 7.50 -19.85 12.04
C VAL A 14 8.30 -20.68 13.03
N PRO A 15 8.84 -21.84 12.63
CA PRO A 15 9.68 -22.65 13.51
C PRO A 15 10.85 -21.82 14.06
N ASN A 16 11.11 -21.90 15.35
CA ASN A 16 12.32 -21.35 15.94
C ASN A 16 13.43 -22.40 15.80
N VAL A 17 14.47 -22.09 15.03
CA VAL A 17 15.63 -22.97 14.89
C VAL A 17 16.64 -22.57 15.96
N TYR A 18 16.59 -23.23 17.11
CA TYR A 18 17.47 -22.93 18.25
C TYR A 18 18.96 -23.17 17.92
N PHE A 19 19.24 -24.15 17.05
CA PHE A 19 20.58 -24.51 16.54
C PHE A 19 20.63 -24.41 15.00
N PRO A 20 20.73 -23.20 14.42
CA PRO A 20 20.85 -23.00 12.98
C PRO A 20 21.98 -23.80 12.31
N PRO A 21 23.14 -24.10 12.94
CA PRO A 21 24.26 -24.79 12.29
C PRO A 21 24.03 -26.28 11.98
N SER A 22 22.93 -26.89 12.40
CA SER A 22 22.65 -28.28 12.07
C SER A 22 22.22 -28.43 10.61
N ARG A 23 22.74 -29.46 9.93
CA ARG A 23 22.32 -29.82 8.58
C ARG A 23 20.82 -30.16 8.57
N LEU A 24 20.13 -29.77 7.50
CA LEU A 24 18.70 -30.00 7.34
C LEU A 24 18.37 -31.49 7.20
N GLY A 25 19.20 -32.23 6.47
CA GLY A 25 18.93 -33.59 6.01
C GLY A 25 17.72 -33.67 5.08
N ARG A 26 17.47 -34.87 4.51
CA ARG A 26 16.38 -35.12 3.56
C ARG A 26 15.02 -34.56 3.94
N ARG A 27 14.60 -34.74 5.20
CA ARG A 27 13.28 -34.27 5.67
C ARG A 27 13.21 -32.75 5.81
N GLY A 28 14.31 -32.09 6.20
CA GLY A 28 14.38 -30.63 6.28
C GLY A 28 14.39 -30.01 4.89
N ALA A 29 15.26 -30.50 4.01
CA ALA A 29 15.36 -30.04 2.62
C ALA A 29 14.02 -30.16 1.87
N ALA A 30 13.28 -31.26 2.05
CA ALA A 30 11.98 -31.44 1.42
C ALA A 30 10.88 -30.46 1.89
N ARG A 31 11.11 -29.69 2.96
CA ARG A 31 10.19 -28.65 3.45
C ARG A 31 10.55 -27.26 2.97
N GLU A 32 11.77 -27.05 2.48
CA GLU A 32 12.23 -25.75 2.02
C GLU A 32 11.59 -25.39 0.66
N ALA A 33 11.68 -24.11 0.30
CA ALA A 33 11.24 -23.65 -1.01
C ALA A 33 12.06 -24.32 -2.14
N ALA A 34 11.47 -24.48 -3.31
CA ALA A 34 12.14 -25.03 -4.48
C ALA A 34 12.81 -23.92 -5.31
N ARG A 35 13.64 -24.33 -6.29
CA ARG A 35 14.24 -23.43 -7.31
C ARG A 35 14.94 -22.21 -6.71
N MET A 36 15.73 -22.45 -5.66
CA MET A 36 16.52 -21.41 -5.02
C MET A 36 17.93 -21.38 -5.61
N PHE A 37 18.52 -20.21 -5.70
CA PHE A 37 19.79 -19.96 -6.37
C PHE A 37 20.80 -19.37 -5.39
N ARG A 38 22.07 -19.73 -5.60
CA ARG A 38 23.17 -19.07 -4.88
C ARG A 38 23.37 -17.68 -5.50
N PRO A 39 23.56 -16.61 -4.69
CA PRO A 39 23.73 -15.25 -5.22
C PRO A 39 24.86 -15.13 -6.27
N ASN A 40 25.92 -15.91 -6.11
CA ASN A 40 27.09 -15.94 -7.00
C ASN A 40 27.00 -16.95 -8.15
N LYS A 41 25.92 -17.74 -8.24
CA LYS A 41 25.68 -18.74 -9.30
C LYS A 41 24.21 -18.76 -9.72
N PRO A 42 23.69 -17.68 -10.32
CA PRO A 42 22.27 -17.54 -10.65
C PRO A 42 21.76 -18.50 -11.74
N GLY A 43 22.64 -19.16 -12.49
CA GLY A 43 22.25 -20.04 -13.60
C GLY A 43 21.85 -21.46 -13.20
N ASN A 44 22.17 -21.91 -11.98
CA ASN A 44 21.94 -23.29 -11.54
C ASN A 44 21.21 -23.30 -10.18
N PRO A 45 19.98 -23.83 -10.11
CA PRO A 45 19.28 -23.95 -8.85
C PRO A 45 19.98 -24.99 -7.95
N VAL A 46 19.90 -24.77 -6.65
CA VAL A 46 20.41 -25.71 -5.64
C VAL A 46 19.55 -26.98 -5.68
N THR A 47 20.18 -28.15 -5.78
CA THR A 47 19.45 -29.43 -5.79
C THR A 47 18.93 -29.81 -4.41
N ALA A 48 18.00 -30.76 -4.34
CA ALA A 48 17.51 -31.25 -3.06
C ALA A 48 18.65 -31.85 -2.22
N GLU A 49 19.54 -32.64 -2.85
CA GLU A 49 20.69 -33.29 -2.21
C GLU A 49 21.70 -32.27 -1.67
N GLU A 50 21.99 -31.22 -2.45
CA GLU A 50 22.83 -30.12 -1.95
C GLU A 50 22.20 -29.45 -0.72
N MET A 51 20.88 -29.28 -0.72
CA MET A 51 20.14 -28.65 0.37
C MET A 51 20.07 -29.52 1.63
N GLU A 52 20.14 -30.85 1.53
CA GLU A 52 20.22 -31.75 2.69
C GLU A 52 21.47 -31.47 3.54
N GLU A 53 22.57 -31.12 2.86
CA GLU A 53 23.87 -30.83 3.46
C GLU A 53 23.97 -29.39 3.98
N MET A 54 23.04 -28.52 3.59
CA MET A 54 22.98 -27.13 4.04
C MET A 54 22.36 -27.01 5.42
N THR A 55 22.71 -25.92 6.10
CA THR A 55 22.04 -25.49 7.33
C THR A 55 20.85 -24.59 6.99
N ALA A 56 19.94 -24.37 7.94
CA ALA A 56 18.86 -23.40 7.76
C ALA A 56 19.39 -21.98 7.50
N LEU A 57 20.56 -21.65 8.09
CA LEU A 57 21.26 -20.39 7.86
C LEU A 57 21.73 -20.29 6.41
N ASP A 58 22.36 -21.33 5.88
CA ASP A 58 22.83 -21.34 4.48
C ASP A 58 21.66 -21.24 3.50
N VAL A 59 20.56 -21.95 3.77
CA VAL A 59 19.36 -21.89 2.92
C VAL A 59 18.73 -20.50 2.95
N SER A 60 18.76 -19.80 4.08
CA SER A 60 18.24 -18.42 4.17
C SER A 60 19.00 -17.41 3.30
N ARG A 61 20.26 -17.71 2.92
CA ARG A 61 21.10 -16.86 2.06
C ARG A 61 20.85 -17.08 0.57
N LEU A 62 20.18 -18.18 0.20
CA LEU A 62 19.76 -18.42 -1.18
C LEU A 62 18.70 -17.39 -1.62
N GLN A 63 18.61 -17.16 -2.93
CA GLN A 63 17.67 -16.22 -3.54
C GLN A 63 16.66 -16.95 -4.43
N PRO A 64 15.47 -16.38 -4.66
CA PRO A 64 14.62 -16.78 -5.78
C PRO A 64 15.36 -16.63 -7.13
N ALA A 65 14.74 -17.13 -8.21
CA ALA A 65 15.26 -16.93 -9.56
C ALA A 65 15.48 -15.42 -9.86
N PRO A 66 16.53 -15.02 -10.58
CA PRO A 66 16.77 -13.61 -10.90
C PRO A 66 15.65 -12.94 -11.71
N ASP A 67 14.89 -13.72 -12.48
CA ASP A 67 13.75 -13.31 -13.28
C ASP A 67 12.41 -13.60 -12.59
N HIS A 68 12.41 -13.76 -11.26
CA HIS A 68 11.20 -14.09 -10.50
C HIS A 68 10.10 -13.06 -10.75
N PRO A 69 8.87 -13.49 -11.08
CA PRO A 69 7.82 -12.58 -11.53
C PRO A 69 7.25 -11.70 -10.43
N ALA A 70 7.50 -12.02 -9.16
CA ALA A 70 7.07 -11.20 -8.02
C ALA A 70 8.18 -10.33 -7.41
N LEU A 71 9.44 -10.57 -7.75
CA LEU A 71 10.57 -10.00 -7.01
C LEU A 71 11.76 -9.71 -7.91
N SER A 72 12.22 -8.47 -7.83
CA SER A 72 13.46 -8.03 -8.47
C SER A 72 14.69 -8.55 -7.72
N PRO A 73 15.75 -8.95 -8.45
CA PRO A 73 17.00 -9.39 -7.86
C PRO A 73 17.79 -8.23 -7.23
N GLU A 74 17.42 -6.99 -7.52
CA GLU A 74 18.08 -5.82 -6.97
C GLU A 74 17.87 -5.73 -5.44
N PRO A 75 18.86 -5.18 -4.72
CA PRO A 75 18.72 -4.90 -3.30
C PRO A 75 17.54 -3.96 -3.00
N PRO A 76 16.96 -4.04 -1.78
CA PRO A 76 16.01 -3.04 -1.31
C PRO A 76 16.59 -1.63 -1.24
N GLY A 77 15.75 -0.60 -1.42
CA GLY A 77 16.12 0.82 -1.36
C GLY A 77 15.26 1.69 -2.29
N ASP A 78 15.64 2.97 -2.45
CA ASP A 78 14.95 3.97 -3.29
C ASP A 78 14.83 3.54 -4.76
N ARG A 79 13.67 2.94 -5.09
CA ARG A 79 13.37 2.35 -6.40
C ARG A 79 12.08 2.87 -6.98
N PHE A 80 11.18 3.39 -6.16
CA PHE A 80 9.88 3.86 -6.60
C PHE A 80 9.95 4.92 -7.70
N GLY A 81 10.92 5.85 -7.65
CA GLY A 81 11.11 6.86 -8.69
C GLY A 81 11.33 6.25 -10.09
N ARG A 82 12.31 5.34 -10.19
CA ARG A 82 12.59 4.59 -11.43
C ARG A 82 11.39 3.72 -11.85
N PHE A 83 10.72 3.08 -10.89
CA PHE A 83 9.49 2.33 -11.20
C PHE A 83 8.42 3.23 -11.83
N LEU A 84 8.22 4.44 -11.30
CA LEU A 84 7.26 5.41 -11.84
C LEU A 84 7.64 5.87 -13.24
N GLU A 85 8.93 6.12 -13.50
CA GLU A 85 9.46 6.44 -14.83
C GLU A 85 9.23 5.29 -15.82
N GLU A 86 9.53 4.06 -15.41
CA GLU A 86 9.26 2.86 -16.22
C GLU A 86 7.76 2.72 -16.55
N GLN A 87 6.87 2.90 -15.58
CA GLN A 87 5.43 2.85 -15.82
C GLN A 87 4.97 3.96 -16.76
N THR A 88 5.52 5.17 -16.61
CA THR A 88 5.23 6.30 -17.51
C THR A 88 5.62 5.97 -18.95
N ALA A 89 6.83 5.45 -19.15
CA ALA A 89 7.32 5.05 -20.47
C ALA A 89 6.46 3.93 -21.09
N LEU A 90 6.04 2.95 -20.29
CA LEU A 90 5.14 1.88 -20.74
C LEU A 90 3.77 2.40 -21.19
N VAL A 91 3.19 3.36 -20.47
CA VAL A 91 1.93 4.03 -20.86
C VAL A 91 2.12 4.83 -22.14
N GLN A 92 3.21 5.60 -22.25
CA GLN A 92 3.52 6.39 -23.44
C GLN A 92 3.69 5.52 -24.68
N ALA A 93 4.22 4.30 -24.52
CA ALA A 93 4.37 3.32 -25.60
C ALA A 93 3.04 2.72 -26.10
N GLN A 94 1.92 2.88 -25.38
CA GLN A 94 0.61 2.34 -25.79
C GLN A 94 -0.03 3.05 -27.00
N GLY A 95 0.53 4.18 -27.45
CA GLY A 95 0.12 4.79 -28.72
C GLY A 95 0.30 6.32 -28.78
N LYS A 96 0.11 6.89 -29.96
CA LYS A 96 0.36 8.32 -30.25
C LYS A 96 -0.40 9.30 -29.35
N LYS A 97 -1.59 8.93 -28.85
CA LYS A 97 -2.37 9.80 -27.94
C LYS A 97 -1.80 9.85 -26.53
N LEU A 98 -0.98 8.87 -26.16
CA LEU A 98 -0.41 8.72 -24.82
C LEU A 98 1.07 9.09 -24.79
N SER A 99 1.69 9.45 -25.92
CA SER A 99 3.13 9.76 -25.98
C SER A 99 3.55 10.94 -25.11
N SER A 100 2.60 11.81 -24.73
CA SER A 100 2.82 12.93 -23.80
C SER A 100 2.29 12.66 -22.39
N PHE A 101 1.88 11.42 -22.09
CA PHE A 101 1.32 11.07 -20.78
C PHE A 101 2.30 11.41 -19.66
N ASP A 102 1.79 12.06 -18.63
CA ASP A 102 2.53 12.45 -17.44
C ASP A 102 1.60 12.32 -16.23
N PHE A 103 2.08 11.70 -15.15
CA PHE A 103 1.27 11.45 -13.98
C PHE A 103 0.86 12.73 -13.25
N ALA A 104 1.72 13.74 -13.19
CA ALA A 104 1.41 14.99 -12.51
C ALA A 104 0.30 15.76 -13.25
N PHE A 105 0.33 15.77 -14.58
CA PHE A 105 -0.71 16.35 -15.42
C PHE A 105 -2.01 15.54 -15.41
N ALA A 106 -1.92 14.22 -15.51
CA ALA A 106 -3.06 13.31 -15.55
C ALA A 106 -3.89 13.38 -14.26
N ARG A 107 -3.23 13.43 -13.09
CA ARG A 107 -3.92 13.39 -11.79
C ARG A 107 -4.64 14.68 -11.40
N ARG A 108 -4.24 15.83 -11.97
CA ARG A 108 -4.79 17.16 -11.58
C ARG A 108 -6.27 17.34 -11.95
N ILE A 109 -6.72 16.79 -13.08
CA ILE A 109 -8.12 16.91 -13.52
C ILE A 109 -8.67 15.52 -13.81
N LEU A 110 -9.75 15.16 -13.12
CA LEU A 110 -10.47 13.91 -13.31
C LEU A 110 -11.93 14.20 -13.63
N TYR A 111 -12.50 13.46 -14.56
CA TYR A 111 -13.91 13.49 -14.92
C TYR A 111 -14.63 12.33 -14.26
N TYR A 112 -15.72 12.63 -13.54
CA TYR A 112 -16.59 11.60 -12.97
C TYR A 112 -17.07 10.60 -14.05
N ASP A 113 -17.08 9.31 -13.72
CA ASP A 113 -17.52 8.24 -14.62
C ASP A 113 -18.66 7.42 -13.99
N GLU A 114 -18.40 6.78 -12.84
CA GLU A 114 -19.35 5.87 -12.19
C GLU A 114 -19.07 5.72 -10.69
N LEU A 115 -20.12 5.44 -9.92
CA LEU A 115 -20.00 4.95 -8.54
C LEU A 115 -19.69 3.46 -8.52
N LYS A 116 -18.83 3.01 -7.60
CA LYS A 116 -18.57 1.58 -7.38
C LYS A 116 -19.34 1.04 -6.18
N GLU A 117 -20.52 0.47 -6.44
CA GLU A 117 -21.41 -0.09 -5.41
C GLU A 117 -20.89 -1.41 -4.80
N ASP A 118 -20.09 -2.17 -5.55
CA ASP A 118 -19.57 -3.49 -5.18
C ASP A 118 -18.25 -3.44 -4.37
N ALA A 119 -17.73 -2.24 -4.07
CA ALA A 119 -16.40 -2.06 -3.49
C ALA A 119 -16.26 -2.48 -2.00
N THR A 120 -15.07 -2.34 -1.43
CA THR A 120 -14.76 -2.54 0.01
C THR A 120 -14.53 -1.23 0.78
N SER A 121 -14.52 -0.10 0.07
CA SER A 121 -14.40 1.26 0.60
C SER A 121 -15.19 2.23 -0.29
N PRO A 122 -15.56 3.43 0.19
CA PRO A 122 -16.16 4.46 -0.63
C PRO A 122 -15.22 4.83 -1.78
N LYS A 123 -15.66 4.61 -3.02
CA LYS A 123 -14.88 4.93 -4.21
C LYS A 123 -15.74 5.16 -5.44
N ILE A 124 -15.24 6.01 -6.31
CA ILE A 124 -15.76 6.23 -7.66
C ILE A 124 -14.70 5.85 -8.69
N THR A 125 -15.14 5.57 -9.92
CA THR A 125 -14.27 5.62 -11.09
C THR A 125 -14.31 7.03 -11.66
N ALA A 126 -13.15 7.50 -12.09
CA ALA A 126 -13.00 8.72 -12.86
C ALA A 126 -12.10 8.47 -14.08
N LYS A 127 -12.08 9.40 -15.02
CA LYS A 127 -11.16 9.41 -16.16
C LYS A 127 -10.31 10.65 -16.15
N ASP A 128 -9.04 10.57 -16.50
CA ASP A 128 -8.23 11.77 -16.71
C ASP A 128 -8.45 12.38 -18.11
N ARG A 129 -7.69 13.44 -18.40
CA ARG A 129 -7.63 14.12 -19.71
C ARG A 129 -7.14 13.23 -20.86
N TYR A 130 -6.39 12.18 -20.57
CA TYR A 130 -5.98 11.17 -21.55
C TYR A 130 -7.05 10.08 -21.76
N GLY A 131 -8.15 10.13 -20.99
CA GLY A 131 -9.19 9.11 -20.96
C GLY A 131 -8.78 7.85 -20.20
N MET A 132 -7.68 7.87 -19.45
CA MET A 132 -7.25 6.74 -18.62
C MET A 132 -8.11 6.68 -17.36
N LYS A 133 -8.38 5.46 -16.91
CA LYS A 133 -9.25 5.21 -15.76
C LYS A 133 -8.48 5.35 -14.45
N TRP A 134 -9.14 5.96 -13.48
CA TRP A 134 -8.68 6.13 -12.11
C TRP A 134 -9.75 5.66 -11.15
N LYS A 135 -9.34 5.18 -9.98
CA LYS A 135 -10.24 5.09 -8.82
C LYS A 135 -9.90 6.24 -7.88
N VAL A 136 -10.93 6.96 -7.45
CA VAL A 136 -10.84 7.96 -6.39
C VAL A 136 -11.39 7.30 -5.13
N LYS A 137 -10.59 7.25 -4.06
CA LYS A 137 -10.96 6.65 -2.77
C LYS A 137 -10.81 7.68 -1.65
N TRP A 138 -11.60 7.51 -0.60
CA TRP A 138 -11.52 8.27 0.65
C TRP A 138 -11.47 7.32 1.86
N GLY A 139 -11.19 7.88 3.04
CA GLY A 139 -11.21 7.18 4.32
C GLY A 139 -9.85 6.68 4.78
N ASP A 140 -9.89 5.73 5.72
CA ASP A 140 -8.76 5.25 6.53
C ASP A 140 -7.59 4.57 5.79
N GLU A 141 -7.66 4.45 4.46
CA GLU A 141 -6.62 3.84 3.62
C GLU A 141 -5.89 4.86 2.73
N VAL A 142 -6.29 6.14 2.75
CA VAL A 142 -5.77 7.17 1.83
C VAL A 142 -4.24 7.29 1.93
N HIS A 143 -3.70 7.24 3.14
CA HIS A 143 -2.27 7.39 3.39
C HIS A 143 -1.49 6.07 3.31
N THR A 144 -2.06 5.00 3.87
CA THR A 144 -1.37 3.71 3.99
C THR A 144 -1.18 3.04 2.64
N ASP A 145 -2.17 3.08 1.75
CA ASP A 145 -2.07 2.46 0.43
C ASP A 145 -0.94 3.14 -0.39
N VAL A 146 -0.78 4.46 -0.25
CA VAL A 146 0.25 5.26 -0.93
C VAL A 146 1.65 4.95 -0.41
N ALA A 147 1.83 4.93 0.92
CA ALA A 147 3.12 4.63 1.54
C ALA A 147 3.55 3.18 1.29
N LEU A 148 2.62 2.23 1.39
CA LEU A 148 2.96 0.81 1.29
C LEU A 148 3.15 0.32 -0.14
N THR A 149 2.55 1.01 -1.12
CA THR A 149 2.87 0.83 -2.54
C THR A 149 4.35 1.13 -2.81
N ARG A 150 4.87 2.23 -2.25
CA ARG A 150 6.29 2.60 -2.35
C ARG A 150 7.17 1.57 -1.66
N LEU A 151 6.89 1.33 -0.38
CA LEU A 151 7.63 0.36 0.43
C LEU A 151 7.70 -1.03 -0.19
N TYR A 152 6.63 -1.49 -0.85
CA TYR A 152 6.62 -2.78 -1.53
C TYR A 152 7.57 -2.80 -2.74
N ILE A 153 7.59 -1.74 -3.55
CA ILE A 153 8.54 -1.59 -4.67
C ILE A 153 9.97 -1.49 -4.15
N ASP A 154 10.20 -0.69 -3.10
CA ASP A 154 11.51 -0.48 -2.50
C ASP A 154 12.03 -1.73 -1.79
N LEU A 155 11.15 -2.62 -1.32
CA LEU A 155 11.53 -3.95 -0.83
C LEU A 155 11.92 -4.92 -1.97
N GLY A 156 11.51 -4.61 -3.20
CA GLY A 156 11.87 -5.33 -4.42
C GLY A 156 10.71 -5.87 -5.23
N GLY A 157 9.47 -5.50 -4.93
CA GLY A 157 8.33 -5.83 -5.78
C GLY A 157 8.57 -5.36 -7.21
N VAL A 158 8.26 -6.20 -8.22
CA VAL A 158 8.50 -5.84 -9.63
C VAL A 158 7.41 -4.96 -10.22
N TYR A 159 6.24 -4.94 -9.59
CA TYR A 159 5.07 -4.20 -10.02
C TYR A 159 4.14 -3.99 -8.84
N THR A 160 3.35 -2.93 -8.85
CA THR A 160 2.11 -2.81 -8.06
C THR A 160 1.23 -1.72 -8.70
N ASP A 161 -0.02 -1.63 -8.27
CA ASP A 161 -0.91 -0.59 -8.76
C ASP A 161 -0.49 0.77 -8.21
N LEU A 162 -0.17 1.72 -9.10
CA LEU A 162 0.26 3.06 -8.69
C LEU A 162 -0.83 3.79 -7.91
N LYS A 163 -0.45 4.24 -6.71
CA LYS A 163 -1.28 5.00 -5.78
C LYS A 163 -0.66 6.36 -5.49
N PHE A 164 -1.49 7.39 -5.48
CA PHE A 164 -1.08 8.75 -5.18
C PHE A 164 -2.01 9.36 -4.14
N TYR A 165 -1.42 10.07 -3.18
CA TYR A 165 -2.13 11.03 -2.37
C TYR A 165 -2.44 12.27 -3.22
N SER A 166 -3.59 12.88 -2.98
CA SER A 166 -3.94 14.22 -3.42
C SER A 166 -4.39 15.01 -2.21
N GLY A 167 -3.62 16.03 -1.87
CA GLY A 167 -3.95 16.95 -0.79
C GLY A 167 -5.01 17.97 -1.16
N PRO A 168 -5.22 18.99 -0.30
CA PRO A 168 -6.27 19.98 -0.44
C PRO A 168 -6.27 20.65 -1.82
N GLY A 169 -7.29 20.38 -2.62
CA GLY A 169 -7.50 20.98 -3.94
C GLY A 169 -6.47 20.63 -5.03
N GLU A 170 -5.55 19.70 -4.78
CA GLU A 170 -4.53 19.29 -5.78
C GLU A 170 -5.15 18.59 -7.00
N THR A 171 -6.27 17.88 -6.77
CA THR A 171 -7.06 17.22 -7.81
C THR A 171 -8.46 17.80 -7.84
N LEU A 172 -8.94 18.16 -9.03
CA LEU A 172 -10.31 18.60 -9.27
C LEU A 172 -11.10 17.47 -9.94
N LEU A 173 -12.24 17.12 -9.34
CA LEU A 173 -13.21 16.21 -9.93
C LEU A 173 -14.26 17.03 -10.70
N ILE A 174 -14.22 16.99 -12.02
CA ILE A 174 -15.22 17.57 -12.91
C ILE A 174 -16.44 16.65 -12.96
N LEU A 175 -17.60 17.21 -12.64
CA LEU A 175 -18.87 16.49 -12.65
C LEU A 175 -19.47 16.42 -14.06
N ASP A 176 -20.64 15.79 -14.18
CA ASP A 176 -21.28 15.58 -15.48
C ASP A 176 -21.60 16.91 -16.19
N PRO A 177 -21.39 16.99 -17.51
CA PRO A 177 -21.58 18.23 -18.26
C PRO A 177 -23.07 18.61 -18.33
N PRO A 178 -23.41 19.92 -18.42
CA PRO A 178 -24.80 20.38 -18.44
C PRO A 178 -25.67 19.74 -19.52
N GLY A 179 -25.07 19.42 -20.68
CA GLY A 179 -25.76 18.80 -21.82
C GLY A 179 -26.03 17.29 -21.71
N LYS A 180 -25.58 16.60 -20.64
CA LYS A 180 -25.77 15.14 -20.49
C LYS A 180 -27.26 14.83 -20.24
N LYS A 181 -27.92 14.13 -21.18
CA LYS A 181 -29.39 13.91 -21.17
C LYS A 181 -29.92 12.96 -20.08
N LYS A 182 -29.09 12.11 -19.47
CA LYS A 182 -29.50 11.16 -18.43
C LYS A 182 -29.36 11.79 -17.04
N GLU A 183 -30.09 11.25 -16.06
CA GLU A 183 -29.77 11.45 -14.63
C GLU A 183 -28.29 11.11 -14.42
N GLY A 184 -27.55 12.09 -13.93
CA GLY A 184 -26.10 12.08 -13.81
C GLY A 184 -25.69 12.94 -12.64
N VAL A 185 -24.44 12.80 -12.21
CA VAL A 185 -23.91 13.52 -11.06
C VAL A 185 -23.48 14.89 -11.53
N ARG A 186 -24.34 15.90 -11.37
CA ARG A 186 -24.09 17.26 -11.88
C ARG A 186 -23.62 18.20 -10.80
N THR A 187 -24.00 17.94 -9.55
CA THR A 187 -23.63 18.74 -8.38
C THR A 187 -22.94 17.88 -7.33
N PHE A 188 -22.23 18.52 -6.40
CA PHE A 188 -21.69 17.82 -5.24
C PHE A 188 -22.79 17.18 -4.39
N ALA A 189 -23.93 17.85 -4.24
CA ALA A 189 -25.07 17.27 -3.52
C ALA A 189 -25.54 15.95 -4.15
N ASP A 190 -25.55 15.84 -5.50
CA ASP A 190 -25.87 14.57 -6.17
C ASP A 190 -24.83 13.48 -5.84
N LEU A 191 -23.55 13.84 -5.83
CA LEU A 191 -22.47 12.90 -5.49
C LEU A 191 -22.55 12.44 -4.04
N ALA A 192 -22.80 13.38 -3.12
CA ALA A 192 -22.93 13.12 -1.70
C ALA A 192 -24.14 12.21 -1.41
N ASP A 193 -25.29 12.50 -2.01
CA ASP A 193 -26.49 11.66 -1.88
C ASP A 193 -26.24 10.23 -2.37
N LEU A 194 -25.52 10.07 -3.50
CA LEU A 194 -25.15 8.75 -4.03
C LEU A 194 -24.18 7.98 -3.12
N LEU A 195 -23.18 8.66 -2.55
CA LEU A 195 -22.23 8.04 -1.64
C LEU A 195 -22.87 7.67 -0.30
N LEU A 196 -23.77 8.50 0.20
CA LEU A 196 -24.56 8.26 1.41
C LEU A 196 -25.59 7.13 1.23
N ALA A 197 -26.18 7.00 0.04
CA ALA A 197 -27.08 5.90 -0.29
C ALA A 197 -26.34 4.57 -0.52
N SER A 198 -25.02 4.60 -0.71
CA SER A 198 -24.22 3.39 -0.89
C SER A 198 -24.17 2.54 0.40
N LYS A 199 -23.74 1.28 0.29
CA LYS A 199 -23.58 0.39 1.45
C LYS A 199 -22.59 0.88 2.53
N PHE A 200 -21.81 1.91 2.22
CA PHE A 200 -20.87 2.53 3.15
C PHE A 200 -21.48 3.68 3.93
N GLN A 201 -22.62 4.22 3.49
CA GLN A 201 -23.25 5.40 4.08
C GLN A 201 -22.29 6.57 4.22
N PHE A 202 -21.45 6.77 3.20
CA PHE A 202 -20.27 7.63 3.30
C PHE A 202 -20.64 9.12 3.26
N HIS A 203 -20.25 9.84 4.32
CA HIS A 203 -20.43 11.27 4.49
C HIS A 203 -19.37 12.10 3.72
N ALA A 204 -19.58 12.23 2.41
CA ALA A 204 -18.66 12.94 1.52
C ALA A 204 -18.45 14.43 1.86
N ASP A 205 -19.41 15.06 2.54
CA ASP A 205 -19.38 16.45 2.99
C ASP A 205 -18.16 16.76 3.87
N ARG A 206 -17.71 15.78 4.66
CA ARG A 206 -16.53 15.92 5.54
C ARG A 206 -15.24 16.15 4.78
N TYR A 207 -15.16 15.64 3.55
CA TYR A 207 -13.99 15.68 2.67
C TYR A 207 -14.07 16.85 1.67
N LEU A 208 -15.18 17.58 1.59
CA LEU A 208 -15.29 18.76 0.74
C LEU A 208 -14.34 19.85 1.25
N LEU A 209 -13.61 20.48 0.33
CA LEU A 209 -12.79 21.65 0.68
C LEU A 209 -13.72 22.80 1.11
N PRO A 210 -13.48 23.47 2.26
CA PRO A 210 -14.47 24.38 2.85
C PRO A 210 -14.68 25.68 2.08
N GLU A 211 -13.70 26.14 1.31
CA GLU A 211 -13.81 27.33 0.46
C GLU A 211 -12.97 27.19 -0.81
N PRO A 212 -13.44 27.73 -1.96
CA PRO A 212 -14.79 28.24 -2.19
C PRO A 212 -15.83 27.11 -2.29
N VAL A 213 -17.07 27.36 -1.87
CA VAL A 213 -18.21 26.44 -2.02
C VAL A 213 -19.36 27.20 -2.68
N LEU A 214 -19.83 26.68 -3.82
CA LEU A 214 -20.97 27.21 -4.55
C LEU A 214 -22.26 26.54 -4.06
N THR A 215 -23.26 27.35 -3.75
CA THR A 215 -24.55 26.89 -3.23
C THR A 215 -25.69 27.35 -4.14
N GLY A 216 -26.64 26.45 -4.40
CA GLY A 216 -27.86 26.75 -5.14
C GLY A 216 -28.87 27.56 -4.31
N ASN A 217 -29.91 28.05 -4.97
CA ASN A 217 -30.98 28.80 -4.30
C ASN A 217 -31.76 27.97 -3.26
N ASP A 218 -31.69 26.64 -3.36
CA ASP A 218 -32.28 25.67 -2.45
C ASP A 218 -31.35 25.27 -1.28
N GLY A 219 -30.16 25.89 -1.19
CA GLY A 219 -29.16 25.58 -0.17
C GLY A 219 -28.32 24.33 -0.49
N ARG A 220 -28.55 23.63 -1.60
CA ARG A 220 -27.74 22.46 -1.98
C ARG A 220 -26.37 22.90 -2.48
N VAL A 221 -25.34 22.17 -2.10
CA VAL A 221 -23.97 22.42 -2.55
C VAL A 221 -23.81 21.95 -4.00
N LEU A 222 -23.44 22.89 -4.87
CA LEU A 222 -23.26 22.66 -6.29
C LEU A 222 -21.88 22.10 -6.60
N GLY A 223 -20.84 22.62 -5.93
CA GLY A 223 -19.44 22.23 -6.10
C GLY A 223 -18.53 23.24 -5.43
N THR A 224 -17.22 23.13 -5.64
CA THR A 224 -16.24 24.13 -5.19
C THR A 224 -15.95 25.17 -6.27
N GLY A 225 -16.48 24.98 -7.48
CA GLY A 225 -16.34 25.94 -8.56
C GLY A 225 -17.05 25.45 -9.81
N GLN A 226 -16.97 26.25 -10.87
CA GLN A 226 -17.56 25.96 -12.17
C GLN A 226 -16.51 26.09 -13.27
N VAL A 227 -16.54 25.19 -14.24
CA VAL A 227 -15.66 25.24 -15.41
C VAL A 227 -16.04 26.43 -16.28
N ASP A 228 -15.10 27.37 -16.43
CA ASP A 228 -15.20 28.51 -17.34
C ASP A 228 -14.28 28.33 -18.56
N GLN A 229 -14.30 29.33 -19.45
CA GLN A 229 -13.48 29.30 -20.66
C GLN A 229 -11.98 29.37 -20.32
N GLU A 230 -11.59 30.14 -19.30
CA GLU A 230 -10.19 30.24 -18.89
C GLU A 230 -9.64 28.89 -18.41
N MET A 231 -10.43 28.15 -17.62
CA MET A 231 -10.09 26.81 -17.16
C MET A 231 -10.03 25.81 -18.33
N ILE A 232 -10.94 25.89 -19.29
CA ILE A 232 -10.88 25.07 -20.51
C ILE A 232 -9.56 25.30 -21.24
N ASP A 233 -9.17 26.55 -21.44
CA ASP A 233 -7.97 26.91 -22.20
C ASP A 233 -6.70 26.51 -21.41
N ARG A 234 -6.66 26.83 -20.11
CA ARG A 234 -5.51 26.53 -19.22
C ARG A 234 -5.30 25.04 -19.01
N GLU A 235 -6.38 24.29 -18.80
CA GLU A 235 -6.33 22.86 -18.46
C GLU A 235 -6.55 21.94 -19.66
N SER A 236 -6.79 22.51 -20.86
CA SER A 236 -7.11 21.77 -22.09
C SER A 236 -8.31 20.83 -21.92
N LEU A 237 -9.40 21.32 -21.32
CA LEU A 237 -10.62 20.52 -21.10
C LEU A 237 -11.45 20.43 -22.38
N ASP A 238 -12.23 19.36 -22.52
CA ASP A 238 -13.25 19.26 -23.56
C ASP A 238 -14.32 20.36 -23.37
N PRO A 239 -14.59 21.23 -24.37
CA PRO A 239 -15.54 22.33 -24.27
C PRO A 239 -16.96 21.94 -23.84
N LYS A 240 -17.35 20.66 -23.99
CA LYS A 240 -18.65 20.18 -23.49
C LYS A 240 -18.81 20.33 -21.97
N TYR A 241 -17.71 20.47 -21.23
CA TYR A 241 -17.71 20.70 -19.79
C TYR A 241 -17.84 22.17 -19.41
N LEU A 242 -17.93 23.12 -20.36
CA LEU A 242 -18.20 24.52 -20.04
C LEU A 242 -19.48 24.62 -19.20
N GLY A 243 -19.38 25.26 -18.04
CA GLY A 243 -20.46 25.39 -17.08
C GLY A 243 -20.70 24.15 -16.18
N ALA A 244 -19.92 23.07 -16.32
CA ALA A 244 -19.97 21.95 -15.38
C ALA A 244 -19.42 22.37 -14.02
N TYR A 245 -19.97 21.85 -12.93
CA TYR A 245 -19.38 22.03 -11.60
C TYR A 245 -18.17 21.12 -11.42
N TYR A 246 -17.21 21.57 -10.62
CA TYR A 246 -16.12 20.74 -10.15
C TYR A 246 -16.04 20.75 -8.63
N VAL A 247 -15.38 19.72 -8.10
CA VAL A 247 -15.22 19.52 -6.66
C VAL A 247 -13.74 19.36 -6.33
N ALA A 248 -13.27 20.17 -5.39
CA ALA A 248 -12.01 20.03 -4.69
C ALA A 248 -12.26 19.37 -3.33
N PHE A 249 -11.38 18.45 -2.95
CA PHE A 249 -11.44 17.74 -1.68
C PHE A 249 -10.30 18.18 -0.77
N LYS A 250 -10.49 18.01 0.55
CA LYS A 250 -9.43 18.14 1.57
C LYS A 250 -8.34 17.10 1.33
N GLU A 251 -8.74 15.88 1.03
CA GLU A 251 -7.84 14.83 0.59
C GLU A 251 -8.58 13.71 -0.15
N LEU A 252 -7.82 12.94 -0.90
CA LEU A 252 -8.26 11.69 -1.52
C LEU A 252 -7.05 10.85 -1.93
N GLN A 253 -7.31 9.59 -2.23
CA GLN A 253 -6.35 8.69 -2.85
C GLN A 253 -6.75 8.40 -4.29
N LEU A 254 -5.78 8.51 -5.19
CA LEU A 254 -5.89 8.13 -6.59
C LEU A 254 -5.24 6.77 -6.82
N SER A 255 -5.97 5.84 -7.43
CA SER A 255 -5.42 4.58 -7.94
C SER A 255 -5.47 4.55 -9.46
N PHE A 256 -4.33 4.44 -10.11
CA PHE A 256 -4.26 4.40 -11.57
C PHE A 256 -4.61 3.02 -12.12
N PHE A 257 -5.51 2.95 -13.11
CA PHE A 257 -5.72 1.73 -13.88
C PHE A 257 -4.77 1.73 -15.08
N ASN A 258 -3.58 1.17 -14.86
CA ASN A 258 -2.54 1.18 -15.86
C ASN A 258 -2.95 0.41 -17.15
N PRO A 259 -3.01 1.06 -18.32
CA PRO A 259 -3.33 0.39 -19.58
C PRO A 259 -2.22 -0.55 -20.05
N ALA A 260 -0.99 -0.37 -19.55
CA ALA A 260 0.16 -1.18 -19.91
C ALA A 260 0.24 -2.52 -19.14
N ILE A 261 -0.80 -2.88 -18.37
CA ILE A 261 -0.92 -4.21 -17.78
C ILE A 261 -2.23 -4.89 -18.20
N LYS A 262 -2.12 -6.13 -18.70
CA LYS A 262 -3.25 -7.04 -18.88
C LYS A 262 -3.35 -7.95 -17.65
N ARG A 263 -4.33 -7.70 -16.78
CA ARG A 263 -4.55 -8.52 -15.58
C ARG A 263 -5.12 -9.89 -15.95
N LEU A 264 -4.61 -10.94 -15.31
CA LEU A 264 -5.04 -12.32 -15.53
C LEU A 264 -5.87 -12.87 -14.37
N GLY A 265 -5.82 -12.25 -13.18
CA GLY A 265 -6.58 -12.69 -12.01
C GLY A 265 -5.81 -12.55 -10.70
N GLY A 266 -6.23 -13.30 -9.69
CA GLY A 266 -5.49 -13.43 -8.43
C GLY A 266 -4.27 -14.33 -8.59
N ALA A 267 -3.16 -13.97 -7.95
CA ALA A 267 -2.01 -14.87 -7.79
C ALA A 267 -2.33 -15.79 -6.60
N ALA A 268 -2.37 -17.10 -6.85
CA ALA A 268 -2.75 -18.05 -5.81
C ALA A 268 -1.65 -18.13 -4.76
N LEU A 269 -1.87 -17.60 -3.54
CA LEU A 269 -0.99 -17.85 -2.41
C LEU A 269 -1.31 -19.19 -1.72
N GLY A 270 -2.41 -19.84 -2.13
CA GLY A 270 -2.88 -21.12 -1.60
C GLY A 270 -2.65 -22.36 -2.48
N ASN A 271 -2.31 -22.21 -3.77
CA ASN A 271 -2.27 -23.31 -4.76
C ASN A 271 -1.17 -23.06 -5.83
N VAL A 272 -1.06 -23.95 -6.84
CA VAL A 272 -0.22 -23.76 -8.06
C VAL A 272 1.25 -23.39 -7.78
N GLY A 273 1.92 -24.15 -6.91
CA GLY A 273 3.35 -23.96 -6.64
C GLY A 273 3.70 -22.90 -5.58
N ALA A 274 2.76 -22.09 -5.09
CA ALA A 274 3.05 -21.07 -4.09
C ALA A 274 3.59 -21.60 -2.74
N VAL A 275 3.30 -22.86 -2.41
CA VAL A 275 3.87 -23.54 -1.21
C VAL A 275 5.34 -23.93 -1.40
N GLU A 276 5.85 -23.89 -2.63
CA GLU A 276 7.24 -24.13 -3.00
C GLU A 276 7.95 -22.82 -3.38
N ASP A 277 7.23 -21.71 -3.54
CA ASP A 277 7.81 -20.39 -3.84
C ASP A 277 8.25 -19.66 -2.55
N ARG A 278 9.54 -19.35 -2.47
CA ARG A 278 10.13 -18.55 -1.38
C ARG A 278 9.49 -17.18 -1.24
N VAL A 279 9.14 -16.49 -2.34
CA VAL A 279 8.58 -15.14 -2.27
C VAL A 279 7.19 -15.19 -1.64
N ALA A 280 6.31 -16.09 -2.11
CA ALA A 280 5.01 -16.32 -1.52
C ALA A 280 5.09 -16.74 -0.03
N ARG A 281 5.99 -17.66 0.32
CA ARG A 281 6.20 -18.12 1.71
C ARG A 281 6.73 -17.01 2.62
N GLY A 282 7.78 -16.32 2.18
CA GLY A 282 8.44 -15.24 2.92
C GLY A 282 7.56 -13.99 3.07
N SER A 283 6.57 -13.78 2.19
CA SER A 283 5.64 -12.65 2.25
C SER A 283 4.85 -12.57 3.57
N LEU A 284 4.78 -13.66 4.34
CA LEU A 284 4.29 -13.68 5.72
C LEU A 284 4.98 -12.60 6.56
N VAL A 285 6.32 -12.53 6.53
CA VAL A 285 7.08 -11.63 7.40
C VAL A 285 6.86 -10.18 7.01
N PHE A 286 6.83 -9.88 5.70
CA PHE A 286 6.51 -8.54 5.21
C PHE A 286 5.13 -8.10 5.66
N ASN A 287 4.10 -8.92 5.43
CA ASN A 287 2.73 -8.59 5.80
C ASN A 287 2.55 -8.50 7.32
N ALA A 288 3.21 -9.38 8.08
CA ALA A 288 3.26 -9.27 9.53
C ALA A 288 3.87 -7.94 9.96
N TRP A 289 5.03 -7.54 9.41
CA TRP A 289 5.78 -6.32 9.74
C TRP A 289 4.99 -5.02 9.53
N ILE A 290 4.20 -4.94 8.46
CA ILE A 290 3.29 -3.79 8.20
C ILE A 290 1.90 -3.95 8.82
N LYS A 291 1.63 -5.10 9.46
CA LYS A 291 0.32 -5.51 10.00
C LYS A 291 -0.79 -5.48 8.94
N ASN A 292 -0.55 -6.11 7.79
CA ASN A 292 -1.56 -6.27 6.74
C ASN A 292 -2.59 -7.33 7.09
N LYS A 293 -3.77 -6.89 7.52
CA LYS A 293 -4.84 -7.77 8.00
C LYS A 293 -5.71 -8.36 6.87
N ASP A 294 -5.66 -7.79 5.66
CA ASP A 294 -6.49 -8.20 4.52
C ASP A 294 -5.65 -8.85 3.39
N MET A 295 -4.66 -9.68 3.73
CA MET A 295 -3.96 -10.45 2.71
C MET A 295 -4.75 -11.72 2.34
N LYS A 296 -5.27 -11.73 1.12
CA LYS A 296 -6.01 -12.83 0.48
C LYS A 296 -5.50 -13.02 -0.95
N ASP A 297 -5.80 -14.16 -1.55
CA ASP A 297 -5.41 -14.47 -2.94
C ASP A 297 -5.91 -13.41 -3.94
N ASP A 298 -7.03 -12.73 -3.66
CA ASP A 298 -7.51 -11.61 -4.50
C ASP A 298 -6.67 -10.34 -4.38
N ASN A 299 -5.91 -10.17 -3.29
CA ASN A 299 -5.04 -9.01 -3.10
C ASN A 299 -3.62 -9.29 -3.60
N SER A 300 -3.32 -10.54 -3.98
CA SER A 300 -2.18 -10.88 -4.83
C SER A 300 -2.65 -11.02 -6.27
N ARG A 301 -1.94 -10.47 -7.24
CA ARG A 301 -2.41 -10.36 -8.63
C ARG A 301 -1.38 -10.87 -9.61
N VAL A 302 -1.87 -11.37 -10.73
CA VAL A 302 -1.07 -11.75 -11.88
C VAL A 302 -1.41 -10.84 -13.05
N GLY A 303 -0.41 -10.45 -13.82
CA GLY A 303 -0.60 -9.72 -15.06
C GLY A 303 0.51 -9.97 -16.07
N LEU A 304 0.25 -9.50 -17.29
CA LEU A 304 1.23 -9.38 -18.35
C LEU A 304 1.46 -7.89 -18.59
N LEU A 305 2.69 -7.42 -18.43
CA LEU A 305 3.08 -6.06 -18.78
C LEU A 305 3.34 -5.96 -20.28
N TYR A 306 3.01 -4.81 -20.84
CA TYR A 306 3.38 -4.46 -22.20
C TYR A 306 4.90 -4.42 -22.34
N ASN A 307 5.39 -4.97 -23.43
CA ASN A 307 6.79 -4.99 -23.79
C ASN A 307 6.97 -4.18 -25.08
N PRO A 308 7.55 -2.96 -25.00
CA PRO A 308 7.78 -2.13 -26.18
C PRO A 308 8.67 -2.79 -27.24
N GLY A 309 9.55 -3.72 -26.83
CA GLY A 309 10.45 -4.42 -27.75
C GLY A 309 9.75 -5.45 -28.63
N THR A 310 8.68 -6.07 -28.14
CA THR A 310 7.89 -7.07 -28.90
C THR A 310 6.55 -6.52 -29.39
N GLY A 311 6.09 -5.39 -28.83
CA GLY A 311 4.78 -4.82 -29.09
C GLY A 311 3.63 -5.62 -28.47
N ALA A 312 3.91 -6.57 -27.56
CA ALA A 312 2.94 -7.48 -26.97
C ALA A 312 2.89 -7.40 -25.44
N PHE A 313 1.83 -7.95 -24.84
CA PHE A 313 1.75 -8.17 -23.40
C PHE A 313 2.33 -9.54 -23.07
N ASP A 314 3.63 -9.62 -22.80
CA ASP A 314 4.35 -10.89 -22.61
C ASP A 314 5.27 -10.92 -21.37
N ARG A 315 5.52 -9.79 -20.70
CA ARG A 315 6.30 -9.76 -19.46
C ARG A 315 5.40 -10.13 -18.28
N PHE A 316 5.51 -11.38 -17.84
CA PHE A 316 4.75 -11.92 -16.70
C PHE A 316 5.18 -11.26 -15.38
N VAL A 317 4.19 -10.81 -14.61
CA VAL A 317 4.40 -10.24 -13.27
C VAL A 317 3.36 -10.75 -12.27
N GLU A 318 3.81 -10.91 -11.05
CA GLU A 318 3.02 -11.17 -9.86
C GLU A 318 3.24 -10.05 -8.86
N PHE A 319 2.20 -9.63 -8.13
CA PHE A 319 2.34 -8.51 -7.22
C PHE A 319 1.28 -8.49 -6.12
N GLN A 320 1.61 -7.85 -5.00
CA GLN A 320 0.62 -7.49 -3.99
C GLN A 320 -0.04 -6.15 -4.33
N SER A 321 -1.34 -6.07 -4.13
CA SER A 321 -2.19 -4.92 -4.41
C SER A 321 -3.10 -4.63 -3.21
N ASP A 322 -3.63 -3.41 -3.13
CA ASP A 322 -4.55 -2.96 -2.07
C ASP A 322 -3.91 -3.11 -0.67
N LEU A 323 -2.72 -2.52 -0.51
CA LEU A 323 -1.92 -2.57 0.73
C LEU A 323 -2.40 -1.57 1.78
N GLY A 324 -3.48 -0.83 1.52
CA GLY A 324 -4.06 0.15 2.43
C GLY A 324 -4.56 -0.43 3.76
N CYS A 325 -4.88 -1.72 3.83
CA CYS A 325 -5.44 -2.37 5.04
C CYS A 325 -4.37 -2.71 6.10
N THR A 326 -3.56 -1.73 6.48
CA THR A 326 -2.31 -1.87 7.25
C THR A 326 -2.15 -0.77 8.31
N LEU A 327 -1.09 -0.84 9.11
CA LEU A 327 -0.66 0.22 10.04
C LEU A 327 -1.74 0.69 11.05
N GLY A 328 -2.60 -0.22 11.52
CA GLY A 328 -3.66 0.13 12.48
C GLY A 328 -4.24 -1.08 13.23
N ALA A 329 -5.38 -0.88 13.90
CA ALA A 329 -6.10 -1.95 14.58
C ALA A 329 -6.84 -2.88 13.60
N LEU A 330 -7.65 -3.82 14.12
CA LEU A 330 -8.45 -4.72 13.28
C LEU A 330 -9.50 -3.95 12.45
N LYS A 331 -10.10 -2.89 13.02
CA LYS A 331 -11.13 -2.10 12.34
C LYS A 331 -10.51 -1.00 11.46
N PRO A 332 -9.97 0.11 12.00
CA PRO A 332 -9.38 1.15 11.17
C PRO A 332 -8.05 0.71 10.57
N SER A 333 -7.80 1.16 9.35
CA SER A 333 -6.47 1.20 8.74
C SER A 333 -5.78 2.53 9.09
N GLY A 334 -4.45 2.59 9.02
CA GLY A 334 -3.71 3.85 9.23
C GLY A 334 -3.76 4.46 10.64
N GLU A 335 -4.49 3.86 11.60
CA GLU A 335 -4.54 4.32 12.98
C GLU A 335 -3.22 4.02 13.70
N LEU A 336 -2.25 4.91 13.52
CA LEU A 336 -0.91 4.74 14.05
C LEU A 336 -0.93 4.54 15.56
N ASN A 337 -1.84 5.13 16.32
CA ASN A 337 -1.94 4.92 17.76
C ASN A 337 -2.20 3.46 18.19
N SER A 338 -2.84 2.64 17.35
CA SER A 338 -3.09 1.21 17.59
C SER A 338 -2.18 0.26 16.80
N PHE A 339 -1.29 0.79 15.97
CA PHE A 339 -0.22 0.03 15.33
C PHE A 339 0.88 -0.33 16.34
N GLU A 340 0.94 -1.56 16.83
CA GLU A 340 1.84 -1.92 17.94
C GLU A 340 3.31 -1.66 17.59
N LYS A 341 4.05 -1.13 18.58
CA LYS A 341 5.50 -0.89 18.50
C LYS A 341 6.27 -2.20 18.35
N SER A 342 5.76 -3.25 18.98
CA SER A 342 6.31 -4.60 18.98
C SER A 342 5.36 -5.58 18.33
N PHE A 343 5.90 -6.57 17.63
CA PHE A 343 5.09 -7.56 16.92
C PHE A 343 5.66 -8.98 16.93
N VAL A 344 6.87 -9.19 17.41
CA VAL A 344 7.44 -10.51 17.60
C VAL A 344 7.20 -10.98 19.04
N THR A 345 6.80 -12.24 19.19
CA THR A 345 6.70 -12.92 20.49
C THR A 345 7.42 -14.26 20.41
N TYR A 346 8.23 -14.58 21.41
CA TYR A 346 9.01 -15.79 21.45
C TYR A 346 8.30 -16.89 22.24
N MET A 347 8.25 -18.08 21.65
CA MET A 347 7.94 -19.32 22.34
C MET A 347 9.15 -20.25 22.25
N THR A 348 9.19 -21.29 23.08
CA THR A 348 10.31 -22.26 23.11
C THR A 348 10.66 -22.80 21.72
N THR A 349 9.66 -23.05 20.87
CA THR A 349 9.83 -23.70 19.56
C THR A 349 9.39 -22.85 18.38
N THR A 350 8.87 -21.64 18.60
CA THR A 350 8.33 -20.79 17.52
C THR A 350 8.62 -19.32 17.73
N ILE A 351 8.73 -18.61 16.61
CA ILE A 351 8.67 -17.15 16.55
C ILE A 351 7.25 -16.81 16.08
N ASN A 352 6.51 -16.08 16.91
CA ASN A 352 5.11 -15.75 16.66
C ASN A 352 4.97 -14.26 16.33
N PHE A 353 4.06 -13.94 15.42
CA PHE A 353 3.70 -12.56 15.08
C PHE A 353 2.34 -12.18 15.68
N THR A 354 2.22 -10.96 16.21
CA THR A 354 0.98 -10.46 16.85
C THR A 354 -0.15 -10.16 15.86
N MET A 355 0.14 -10.14 14.56
CA MET A 355 -0.86 -9.87 13.52
C MET A 355 -1.95 -10.94 13.49
N LYS A 356 -3.21 -10.50 13.41
CA LYS A 356 -4.40 -11.35 13.27
C LYS A 356 -4.99 -11.17 11.88
N PRO A 357 -4.56 -11.95 10.88
CA PRO A 357 -5.08 -11.81 9.52
C PRO A 357 -6.49 -12.39 9.42
N LEU A 358 -7.28 -11.88 8.47
CA LEU A 358 -8.60 -12.43 8.15
C LEU A 358 -8.52 -13.79 7.44
N TYR A 359 -7.38 -14.06 6.79
CA TYR A 359 -7.11 -15.26 6.01
C TYR A 359 -5.63 -15.67 6.16
N ILE A 360 -5.33 -16.97 6.25
CA ILE A 360 -3.95 -17.49 6.23
C ILE A 360 -3.74 -18.32 4.96
N PRO A 361 -2.98 -17.81 3.97
CA PRO A 361 -2.59 -18.55 2.78
C PRO A 361 -1.82 -19.85 3.09
N LYS A 362 -1.90 -20.85 2.20
CA LYS A 362 -1.13 -22.09 2.40
C LYS A 362 0.38 -21.84 2.33
N ALA A 363 0.85 -20.93 1.47
CA ALA A 363 2.26 -20.55 1.41
C ALA A 363 2.79 -20.06 2.76
N TRP A 364 2.00 -19.29 3.51
CA TRP A 364 2.37 -18.82 4.84
C TRP A 364 2.49 -19.96 5.85
N LYS A 365 1.64 -20.98 5.76
CA LYS A 365 1.74 -22.19 6.58
C LYS A 365 2.96 -23.06 6.22
N ALA A 366 3.45 -22.94 4.99
CA ALA A 366 4.65 -23.62 4.51
C ALA A 366 5.94 -22.84 4.81
N CYS A 367 5.85 -21.59 5.29
CA CYS A 367 7.00 -20.74 5.57
C CYS A 367 7.94 -21.38 6.60
N THR A 368 9.17 -21.67 6.19
CA THR A 368 10.23 -22.16 7.08
C THR A 368 10.93 -20.98 7.75
N TRP A 369 11.76 -21.29 8.74
CA TRP A 369 12.65 -20.29 9.32
C TRP A 369 13.56 -19.64 8.27
N ALA A 370 14.02 -20.40 7.26
CA ALA A 370 14.90 -19.89 6.23
C ALA A 370 14.20 -18.89 5.28
N ASP A 371 12.93 -19.14 4.90
CA ASP A 371 12.15 -18.17 4.11
C ASP A 371 11.86 -16.89 4.91
N ALA A 372 11.49 -17.05 6.18
CA ALA A 372 11.18 -15.94 7.07
C ALA A 372 12.41 -15.07 7.31
N ARG A 373 13.56 -15.69 7.57
CA ARG A 373 14.85 -15.01 7.70
C ARG A 373 15.27 -14.33 6.41
N TRP A 374 15.05 -14.96 5.26
CA TRP A 374 15.34 -14.35 3.96
C TRP A 374 14.56 -13.04 3.76
N MET A 375 13.25 -13.03 4.07
CA MET A 375 12.47 -11.79 4.01
C MET A 375 12.91 -10.79 5.08
N ALA A 376 13.26 -11.25 6.28
CA ALA A 376 13.79 -10.40 7.34
C ALA A 376 15.11 -9.72 6.94
N LEU A 377 16.00 -10.41 6.21
CA LEU A 377 17.22 -9.82 5.63
C LEU A 377 16.87 -8.70 4.63
N ARG A 378 15.86 -8.89 3.78
CA ARG A 378 15.41 -7.84 2.84
C ARG A 378 14.85 -6.63 3.59
N ILE A 379 14.00 -6.84 4.58
CA ILE A 379 13.47 -5.75 5.43
C ILE A 379 14.62 -5.04 6.16
N ALA A 380 15.60 -5.79 6.65
CA ALA A 380 16.75 -5.22 7.34
C ALA A 380 17.72 -4.46 6.41
N ALA A 381 17.68 -4.68 5.10
CA ALA A 381 18.47 -3.91 4.15
C ALA A 381 17.96 -2.46 3.99
N LEU A 382 16.68 -2.21 4.31
CA LEU A 382 16.12 -0.86 4.29
C LEU A 382 16.75 0.02 5.39
N SER A 383 17.19 1.20 4.99
CA SER A 383 17.68 2.25 5.88
C SER A 383 16.53 3.08 6.45
N ARG A 384 16.85 3.95 7.41
CA ARG A 384 15.90 4.97 7.89
C ARG A 384 15.45 5.89 6.76
N ALA A 385 16.39 6.33 5.91
CA ALA A 385 16.10 7.23 4.80
C ALA A 385 15.15 6.56 3.79
N ASP A 386 15.26 5.24 3.59
CA ASP A 386 14.34 4.52 2.73
C ASP A 386 12.91 4.53 3.28
N LEU A 387 12.76 4.28 4.58
CA LEU A 387 11.44 4.39 5.20
C LEU A 387 10.91 5.83 5.15
N GLU A 388 11.75 6.83 5.44
CA GLU A 388 11.34 8.24 5.40
C GLU A 388 10.88 8.65 3.98
N HIS A 389 11.53 8.22 2.90
CA HIS A 389 11.03 8.49 1.55
C HIS A 389 9.69 7.82 1.27
N CYS A 390 9.45 6.61 1.80
CA CYS A 390 8.23 5.85 1.52
C CYS A 390 7.00 6.59 2.06
N PHE A 391 7.17 7.24 3.21
CA PHE A 391 6.10 7.97 3.90
C PHE A 391 6.03 9.46 3.52
N ALA A 392 7.05 10.03 2.88
CA ALA A 392 7.07 11.46 2.52
C ALA A 392 5.87 11.88 1.66
N ASP A 393 5.45 11.01 0.73
CA ASP A 393 4.34 11.25 -0.19
C ASP A 393 3.00 10.69 0.29
N SER A 394 2.91 10.15 1.51
CA SER A 394 1.68 9.50 1.98
C SER A 394 0.55 10.51 2.22
N GLY A 395 0.87 11.79 2.33
CA GLY A 395 -0.04 12.85 2.73
C GLY A 395 -0.16 13.04 4.24
N TRP A 396 0.37 12.13 5.07
CA TRP A 396 0.41 12.36 6.50
C TRP A 396 1.28 13.57 6.87
N PRO A 397 0.98 14.28 7.96
CA PRO A 397 1.89 15.30 8.48
C PRO A 397 3.19 14.67 8.98
N VAL A 398 4.28 15.42 8.95
CA VAL A 398 5.65 14.95 9.27
C VAL A 398 5.73 14.20 10.61
N PHE A 399 4.99 14.64 11.63
CA PHE A 399 5.00 13.95 12.94
C PHE A 399 4.36 12.55 12.86
N ALA A 400 3.31 12.37 12.05
CA ALA A 400 2.66 11.07 11.85
C ALA A 400 3.51 10.15 10.97
N GLN A 401 4.14 10.69 9.92
CA GLN A 401 5.15 9.97 9.14
C GLN A 401 6.26 9.43 10.05
N LYS A 402 6.79 10.28 10.96
CA LYS A 402 7.81 9.87 11.93
C LYS A 402 7.30 8.78 12.89
N VAL A 403 6.07 8.85 13.39
CA VAL A 403 5.49 7.78 14.22
C VAL A 403 5.49 6.43 13.48
N ALA A 404 5.10 6.42 12.20
CA ALA A 404 5.10 5.20 11.39
C ALA A 404 6.54 4.65 11.21
N VAL A 405 7.49 5.52 10.86
CA VAL A 405 8.89 5.17 10.63
C VAL A 405 9.54 4.61 11.90
N GLU A 406 9.43 5.28 13.06
CA GLU A 406 10.05 4.82 14.31
C GLU A 406 9.50 3.45 14.73
N ARG A 407 8.21 3.19 14.52
CA ARG A 407 7.59 1.90 14.82
C ARG A 407 8.06 0.82 13.85
N LEU A 408 8.11 1.10 12.55
CA LEU A 408 8.61 0.14 11.57
C LEU A 408 10.10 -0.18 11.78
N LEU A 409 10.91 0.80 12.20
CA LEU A 409 12.31 0.58 12.58
C LEU A 409 12.44 -0.27 13.85
N ASN A 410 11.63 -0.01 14.88
CA ASN A 410 11.62 -0.84 16.08
C ASN A 410 11.28 -2.30 15.73
N ARG A 411 10.25 -2.49 14.89
CA ARG A 411 9.85 -3.81 14.41
C ARG A 411 10.92 -4.45 13.51
N ARG A 412 11.60 -3.69 12.65
CA ARG A 412 12.76 -4.16 11.88
C ARG A 412 13.84 -4.67 12.84
N ASN A 413 14.12 -3.96 13.93
CA ASN A 413 15.12 -4.37 14.92
C ASN A 413 14.72 -5.66 15.66
N GLU A 414 13.43 -5.87 15.93
CA GLU A 414 12.95 -7.17 16.46
C GLU A 414 13.23 -8.33 15.51
N LEU A 415 13.12 -8.12 14.19
CA LEU A 415 13.48 -9.14 13.20
C LEU A 415 14.99 -9.46 13.20
N VAL A 416 15.84 -8.46 13.46
CA VAL A 416 17.31 -8.65 13.57
C VAL A 416 17.63 -9.66 14.67
N GLU A 417 16.99 -9.52 15.84
CA GLU A 417 17.14 -10.45 16.95
C GLU A 417 16.48 -11.79 16.65
N ALA A 418 15.21 -11.77 16.24
CA ALA A 418 14.40 -12.98 16.09
C ALA A 418 14.98 -13.98 15.08
N PHE A 419 15.55 -13.46 13.99
CA PHE A 419 16.13 -14.27 12.92
C PHE A 419 17.65 -14.28 12.92
N ARG A 420 18.29 -13.78 13.99
CA ARG A 420 19.76 -13.78 14.15
C ARG A 420 20.45 -13.19 12.92
N LEU A 421 20.00 -12.01 12.49
CA LEU A 421 20.57 -11.34 11.31
C LEU A 421 21.99 -10.82 11.57
N GLY A 422 22.42 -10.75 12.83
CA GLY A 422 23.81 -10.46 13.22
C GLY A 422 24.84 -11.45 12.65
N GLU A 423 24.43 -12.68 12.34
CA GLU A 423 25.26 -13.68 11.63
C GLU A 423 25.63 -13.24 10.20
N ASP A 424 24.91 -12.27 9.63
CA ASP A 424 25.23 -11.61 8.36
C ASP A 424 25.70 -10.16 8.57
N GLY A 425 26.12 -9.80 9.78
CA GLY A 425 26.64 -8.48 10.12
C GLY A 425 25.56 -7.38 10.23
N VAL A 426 24.28 -7.74 10.15
CA VAL A 426 23.17 -6.79 10.28
C VAL A 426 23.03 -6.34 11.73
N LYS A 427 23.00 -5.02 11.94
CA LYS A 427 22.84 -4.40 13.26
C LYS A 427 21.48 -3.70 13.39
N PRO A 428 20.94 -3.58 14.61
CA PRO A 428 19.82 -2.69 14.89
C PRO A 428 20.16 -1.25 14.49
N ILE A 429 19.18 -0.51 13.97
CA ILE A 429 19.28 0.92 13.65
C ILE A 429 18.70 1.73 14.82
N PRO A 430 19.30 2.85 15.23
CA PRO A 430 18.71 3.72 16.24
C PRO A 430 17.28 4.13 15.89
N CYS A 431 16.35 3.89 16.81
CA CYS A 431 14.97 4.33 16.74
C CYS A 431 14.45 4.65 18.13
N ASP A 432 13.48 5.57 18.20
CA ASP A 432 12.79 5.92 19.43
C ASP A 432 11.28 5.85 19.18
N PRO A 433 10.63 4.70 19.43
CA PRO A 433 9.19 4.56 19.25
C PRO A 433 8.38 5.23 20.38
N ASP A 434 9.03 5.85 21.36
CA ASP A 434 8.43 6.54 22.51
C ASP A 434 8.69 8.06 22.50
N PHE A 435 9.20 8.60 21.39
CA PHE A 435 9.55 10.02 21.27
C PHE A 435 8.40 11.00 21.54
N ASP A 436 8.78 12.21 21.97
CA ASP A 436 7.92 13.40 21.96
C ASP A 436 8.27 14.28 20.74
N PHE A 437 7.27 14.93 20.14
CA PHE A 437 7.48 15.84 19.00
C PHE A 437 7.02 17.26 19.38
N PRO A 438 7.91 18.13 19.88
CA PRO A 438 7.55 19.49 20.25
C PRO A 438 7.45 20.41 19.02
N VAL A 439 6.38 21.20 18.93
CA VAL A 439 6.20 22.25 17.93
C VAL A 439 5.95 23.58 18.62
N LYS A 440 6.71 24.62 18.25
CA LYS A 440 6.50 25.97 18.77
C LYS A 440 5.34 26.63 18.02
N THR A 441 4.32 27.06 18.75
CA THR A 441 3.16 27.81 18.24
C THR A 441 3.11 29.20 18.87
N LYS A 442 2.14 30.03 18.46
CA LYS A 442 1.91 31.35 19.08
C LYS A 442 1.47 31.24 20.54
N GLN A 443 0.87 30.12 20.92
CA GLN A 443 0.29 29.85 22.25
C GLN A 443 1.24 29.08 23.18
N GLY A 444 2.43 28.68 22.71
CA GLY A 444 3.43 27.95 23.48
C GLY A 444 3.97 26.74 22.72
N THR A 445 4.55 25.79 23.44
CA THR A 445 4.98 24.51 22.84
C THR A 445 3.80 23.54 22.85
N ASP A 446 3.38 23.10 21.67
CA ASP A 446 2.43 22.00 21.49
C ASP A 446 3.19 20.67 21.28
N PHE A 447 2.53 19.56 21.55
CA PHE A 447 3.09 18.21 21.37
C PHE A 447 2.15 17.35 20.55
N PRO A 448 2.19 17.44 19.20
CA PRO A 448 1.43 16.55 18.31
C PRO A 448 1.69 15.07 18.55
N VAL A 449 2.90 14.72 19.02
CA VAL A 449 3.23 13.36 19.47
C VAL A 449 3.75 13.42 20.91
N LYS A 450 3.23 12.53 21.75
CA LYS A 450 3.65 12.33 23.13
C LYS A 450 3.78 10.85 23.47
N ASN A 451 4.91 10.42 24.01
CA ASN A 451 5.24 9.01 24.28
C ASN A 451 5.04 8.10 23.05
N GLY A 452 5.42 8.63 21.88
CA GLY A 452 5.27 7.96 20.58
C GLY A 452 3.82 7.79 20.10
N LYS A 453 2.85 8.48 20.70
CA LYS A 453 1.43 8.48 20.29
C LYS A 453 1.02 9.85 19.76
N ILE A 454 0.22 9.87 18.69
CA ILE A 454 -0.42 11.08 18.20
C ILE A 454 -1.41 11.57 19.28
N ASN A 455 -1.25 12.80 19.71
CA ASN A 455 -1.93 13.38 20.87
C ASN A 455 -3.21 14.10 20.44
N ASP A 456 -4.38 13.53 20.74
CA ASP A 456 -5.71 14.08 20.42
C ASP A 456 -6.01 15.43 21.10
N ARG A 457 -5.19 15.84 22.08
CA ARG A 457 -5.31 17.14 22.76
C ARG A 457 -4.47 18.25 22.11
N SER A 458 -3.55 17.90 21.21
CA SER A 458 -2.75 18.89 20.47
C SER A 458 -3.67 19.81 19.68
N ALA A 459 -3.36 21.10 19.67
CA ALA A 459 -4.09 22.07 18.87
C ALA A 459 -3.82 21.84 17.38
N ILE A 460 -2.56 21.55 17.02
CA ILE A 460 -2.16 21.25 15.64
C ILE A 460 -2.86 20.00 15.12
N VAL A 461 -2.93 18.93 15.92
CA VAL A 461 -3.61 17.69 15.51
C VAL A 461 -5.09 17.96 15.22
N ARG A 462 -5.80 18.66 16.11
CA ARG A 462 -7.22 18.99 15.93
C ARG A 462 -7.48 19.87 14.72
N GLU A 463 -6.65 20.90 14.52
CA GLU A 463 -6.74 21.77 13.34
C GLU A 463 -6.57 20.96 12.05
N LEU A 464 -5.58 20.07 12.00
CA LEU A 464 -5.35 19.21 10.85
C LEU A 464 -6.49 18.23 10.61
N GLU A 465 -7.07 17.62 11.65
CA GLU A 465 -8.22 16.73 11.55
C GLU A 465 -9.48 17.47 11.05
N GLU A 466 -9.65 18.74 11.42
CA GLU A 466 -10.77 19.57 10.96
C GLU A 466 -10.61 20.02 9.49
N THR A 467 -9.38 20.33 9.07
CA THR A 467 -9.11 21.05 7.81
C THR A 467 -8.57 20.19 6.68
N VAL A 468 -7.80 19.14 6.97
CA VAL A 468 -7.08 18.34 5.96
C VAL A 468 -7.38 16.85 6.07
N HIS A 469 -7.41 16.29 7.27
CA HIS A 469 -7.50 14.85 7.56
C HIS A 469 -8.81 14.48 8.27
N PRO A 470 -9.97 14.61 7.59
CA PRO A 470 -11.28 14.40 8.20
C PRO A 470 -11.50 12.97 8.72
N GLU A 471 -10.75 11.99 8.24
CA GLU A 471 -10.72 10.61 8.73
C GLU A 471 -10.04 10.47 10.10
N GLY A 472 -9.27 11.48 10.53
CA GLY A 472 -8.61 11.55 11.83
C GLY A 472 -7.15 11.07 11.79
N LEU A 473 -6.33 11.62 12.70
CA LEU A 473 -4.92 11.26 12.87
C LEU A 473 -4.70 10.51 14.20
N ALA A 474 -5.30 10.99 15.28
CA ALA A 474 -5.16 10.38 16.61
C ALA A 474 -6.10 9.19 16.81
N LYS A 475 -7.33 9.30 16.29
CA LYS A 475 -8.37 8.27 16.28
C LYS A 475 -8.96 8.23 14.89
N VAL A 476 -8.66 7.17 14.14
CA VAL A 476 -9.07 7.08 12.75
C VAL A 476 -10.48 6.52 12.68
N ILE A 477 -11.35 7.19 11.94
CA ILE A 477 -12.72 6.79 11.68
C ILE A 477 -12.68 5.73 10.60
N SER A 478 -13.12 4.52 10.95
CA SER A 478 -13.16 3.45 9.98
C SER A 478 -14.22 3.74 8.93
N ARG A 479 -13.90 3.47 7.66
CA ARG A 479 -14.79 3.54 6.48
C ARG A 479 -16.17 2.89 6.57
N LYS A 480 -16.46 2.12 7.61
CA LYS A 480 -17.79 1.50 7.87
C LYS A 480 -18.66 2.30 8.84
N ASN A 481 -18.09 3.29 9.49
CA ASN A 481 -18.70 4.15 10.49
C ASN A 481 -18.40 5.63 10.21
N ASP A 482 -18.02 5.95 8.96
CA ASP A 482 -17.76 7.33 8.54
C ASP A 482 -19.08 7.99 8.16
#